data_AF-A0A369QUR9-F1
#
_entry.id   AF-A0A369QUR9-F1
#
_cell.length_a   1.000
_cell.length_b   1.000
_cell.length_c   1.000
_cell.angle_alpha   90.00
_cell.angle_beta   90.00
_cell.angle_gamma   90.00
#
_symmetry.space_group_name_H-M   'P 1'
#
loop_
_entity.id
_entity.type
_entity.pdbx_description
1 polymer ?
#
loop_
_entity_poly.entity_id
_entity_poly.type
_entity_poly.pdbx_seq_one_letter_code
_entity_poly.pdbx_strand_id
1 'polypeptide(L)'
;MTLDLNKPQKRKRMDEDLLALTPEELLAEVKKLRAGIRAHRDSTKHELCWHHPQLWNLLPEKTTPDLVVPAWPQFLRGCLHYRESLDAQLPDAPRIEEEF
;
A
#
# COMPACT_ATOMS: atom_id res chain seq x y z
N MET A 1 -28.97 -12.79 12.64
CA MET A 1 -28.18 -13.34 11.52
C MET A 1 -26.72 -13.26 11.93
N THR A 2 -26.25 -14.26 12.68
CA THR A 2 -24.88 -14.31 13.21
C THR A 2 -23.94 -14.63 12.06
N LEU A 3 -23.07 -13.68 11.72
CA LEU A 3 -21.96 -13.90 10.80
C LEU A 3 -20.99 -14.87 11.48
N ASP A 4 -20.87 -16.06 10.91
CA ASP A 4 -19.96 -17.09 11.38
C ASP A 4 -18.53 -16.69 11.00
N LEU A 5 -17.78 -16.20 12.00
CA LEU A 5 -16.41 -15.67 11.87
C LEU A 5 -15.37 -16.77 11.58
N ASN A 6 -15.77 -18.03 11.47
CA ASN A 6 -14.88 -19.18 11.26
C ASN A 6 -15.00 -19.86 9.89
N LYS A 7 -15.65 -19.23 8.90
CA LYS A 7 -15.56 -19.73 7.53
C LYS A 7 -14.18 -19.39 6.96
N PRO A 8 -13.36 -20.39 6.54
CA PRO A 8 -12.16 -20.08 5.79
C PRO A 8 -12.60 -19.35 4.52
N GLN A 9 -12.30 -18.05 4.42
CA GLN A 9 -12.39 -17.33 3.17
C GLN A 9 -11.58 -18.17 2.19
N LYS A 10 -12.25 -18.78 1.22
CA LYS A 10 -11.61 -19.55 0.16
C LYS A 10 -10.66 -18.57 -0.50
N ARG A 11 -9.38 -18.62 -0.11
CA ARG A 11 -8.30 -17.79 -0.68
C ARG A 11 -8.36 -18.15 -2.16
N LYS A 12 -9.00 -17.30 -2.98
CA LYS A 12 -8.77 -17.34 -4.42
C LYS A 12 -7.26 -17.36 -4.53
N ARG A 13 -6.70 -18.45 -5.07
CA ARG A 13 -5.25 -18.59 -5.19
C ARG A 13 -4.78 -17.32 -5.90
N MET A 14 -3.85 -16.62 -5.25
CA MET A 14 -3.36 -15.32 -5.70
C MET A 14 -2.94 -15.46 -7.16
N ASP A 15 -3.39 -14.52 -7.99
CA ASP A 15 -3.03 -14.38 -9.41
C ASP A 15 -3.57 -15.47 -10.37
N GLU A 16 -4.49 -16.36 -9.95
CA GLU A 16 -5.07 -17.36 -10.88
C GLU A 16 -5.91 -16.73 -12.00
N ASP A 17 -6.41 -15.52 -11.82
CA ASP A 17 -7.10 -14.77 -12.87
C ASP A 17 -6.19 -14.48 -14.07
N LEU A 18 -4.87 -14.39 -13.87
CA LEU A 18 -3.90 -14.19 -14.95
C LEU A 18 -3.90 -15.34 -15.97
N LEU A 19 -4.23 -16.57 -15.54
CA LEU A 19 -4.26 -17.73 -16.42
C LEU A 19 -5.42 -17.67 -17.45
N ALA A 20 -6.43 -16.86 -17.19
CA ALA A 20 -7.58 -16.67 -18.07
C ALA A 20 -7.40 -15.52 -19.07
N LEU A 21 -6.35 -14.69 -18.91
CA LEU A 21 -6.12 -13.51 -19.74
C LEU A 21 -5.42 -13.87 -21.05
N THR A 22 -5.81 -13.19 -22.12
CA THR A 22 -5.01 -13.18 -23.35
C THR A 22 -3.69 -12.42 -23.15
N PRO A 23 -2.69 -12.60 -24.03
CA PRO A 23 -1.46 -11.82 -23.98
C PRO A 23 -1.69 -10.29 -23.98
N GLU A 24 -2.68 -9.82 -24.75
CA GLU A 24 -3.03 -8.40 -24.84
C GLU A 24 -3.65 -7.89 -23.53
N GLU A 25 -4.54 -8.69 -22.92
CA GLU A 25 -5.18 -8.37 -21.63
C GLU A 25 -4.15 -8.35 -20.50
N LEU A 26 -3.25 -9.34 -20.47
CA LEU A 26 -2.17 -9.41 -19.49
C LEU A 26 -1.23 -8.19 -19.61
N LEU A 27 -0.87 -7.80 -20.83
CA LEU A 27 -0.07 -6.60 -21.08
C LEU A 27 -0.80 -5.34 -20.59
N ALA A 28 -2.11 -5.24 -20.80
CA ALA A 28 -2.92 -4.12 -20.34
C ALA A 28 -2.96 -4.04 -18.80
N GLU A 29 -3.20 -5.16 -18.11
CA GLU A 29 -3.19 -5.21 -16.64
C GLU A 29 -1.81 -4.86 -16.06
N VAL A 30 -0.71 -5.38 -16.65
CA VAL A 30 0.65 -5.01 -16.21
C VAL A 30 0.92 -3.52 -16.39
N LYS A 31 0.47 -2.90 -17.50
CA LYS A 31 0.61 -1.46 -17.73
C LYS A 31 -0.15 -0.65 -16.67
N LYS A 32 -1.38 -1.05 -16.35
CA LYS A 32 -2.23 -0.43 -15.32
C LYS A 32 -1.58 -0.53 -13.93
N LEU A 33 -1.09 -1.70 -13.53
CA LEU A 33 -0.37 -1.90 -12.27
C LEU A 33 0.88 -1.01 -12.18
N ARG A 34 1.70 -0.98 -13.24
CA ARG A 34 2.90 -0.12 -13.31
C ARG A 34 2.55 1.36 -13.28
N ALA A 35 1.43 1.77 -13.85
CA ALA A 35 0.97 3.16 -13.77
C ALA A 35 0.62 3.53 -12.32
N GLY A 36 -0.09 2.66 -11.59
CA GLY A 36 -0.37 2.86 -10.17
C GLY A 36 0.89 2.97 -9.32
N ILE A 37 1.86 2.08 -9.52
CA ILE A 37 3.15 2.11 -8.80
C ILE A 37 3.89 3.43 -9.05
N ARG A 38 3.95 3.89 -10.30
CA ARG A 38 4.60 5.16 -10.64
C ARG A 38 3.89 6.34 -10.00
N ALA A 39 2.56 6.38 -10.06
CA ALA A 39 1.77 7.43 -9.42
C ALA A 39 2.07 7.52 -7.91
N HIS A 40 2.14 6.39 -7.20
CA HIS A 40 2.50 6.38 -5.78
C HIS A 40 3.97 6.74 -5.52
N ARG A 41 4.91 6.22 -6.32
CA ARG A 41 6.35 6.56 -6.21
C ARG A 41 6.59 8.06 -6.37
N ASP A 42 5.84 8.69 -7.27
CA ASP A 42 5.99 10.11 -7.61
C ASP A 42 5.16 11.03 -6.70
N SER A 43 4.47 10.48 -5.69
CA SER A 43 3.77 11.23 -4.65
C SER A 43 4.71 12.02 -3.73
N THR A 44 4.16 13.03 -3.04
CA THR A 44 4.93 13.86 -2.10
C THR A 44 4.12 14.17 -0.83
N LYS A 45 4.80 14.61 0.23
CA LYS A 45 4.18 15.03 1.49
C LYS A 45 3.23 13.94 2.05
N HIS A 46 1.99 14.31 2.37
CA HIS A 46 0.98 13.42 2.94
C HIS A 46 0.60 12.27 2.00
N GLU A 47 0.79 12.45 0.69
CA GLU A 47 0.56 11.40 -0.32
C GLU A 47 1.64 10.29 -0.30
N LEU A 48 2.59 10.33 0.64
CA LEU A 48 3.50 9.22 0.97
C LEU A 48 3.01 8.37 2.16
N CYS A 49 1.84 8.68 2.73
CA CYS A 49 1.28 7.93 3.84
C CYS A 49 1.11 6.44 3.48
N TRP A 50 1.13 5.53 4.44
CA TRP A 50 0.95 4.11 4.15
C TRP A 50 -0.42 3.77 3.55
N HIS A 51 -1.42 4.64 3.66
CA HIS A 51 -2.80 4.36 3.24
C HIS A 51 -3.11 4.80 1.81
N HIS A 52 -2.97 3.88 0.84
CA HIS A 52 -3.20 4.14 -0.59
C HIS A 52 -4.27 3.21 -1.20
N PRO A 53 -5.56 3.43 -0.89
CA PRO A 53 -6.63 2.56 -1.35
C PRO A 53 -6.73 2.50 -2.89
N GLN A 54 -6.38 3.56 -3.60
CA GLN A 54 -6.41 3.58 -5.07
C GLN A 54 -5.38 2.61 -5.67
N LEU A 55 -4.18 2.51 -5.08
CA LEU A 55 -3.15 1.57 -5.51
C LEU A 55 -3.57 0.13 -5.19
N TRP A 56 -4.04 -0.14 -3.97
CA TRP A 56 -4.45 -1.48 -3.56
C TRP A 56 -5.68 -1.98 -4.32
N ASN A 57 -6.59 -1.07 -4.68
CA ASN A 57 -7.79 -1.40 -5.46
C ASN A 57 -7.49 -1.85 -6.89
N LEU A 58 -6.26 -1.69 -7.38
CA LEU A 58 -5.82 -2.28 -8.65
C LEU A 58 -5.75 -3.80 -8.59
N LEU A 59 -5.64 -4.39 -7.39
CA LEU A 59 -5.63 -5.83 -7.21
C LEU A 59 -7.05 -6.42 -7.40
N PRO A 60 -7.15 -7.61 -8.04
CA PRO A 60 -8.43 -8.24 -8.35
C PRO A 60 -9.14 -8.78 -7.10
N GLU A 61 -8.39 -9.18 -6.08
CA GLU A 61 -8.95 -9.62 -4.81
C GLU A 61 -9.57 -8.45 -4.03
N LYS A 62 -10.81 -8.67 -3.58
CA LYS A 62 -11.48 -7.77 -2.65
C LYS A 62 -11.43 -8.41 -1.27
N THR A 63 -10.35 -8.13 -0.56
CA THR A 63 -10.13 -8.58 0.81
C THR A 63 -10.47 -7.44 1.76
N THR A 64 -11.15 -7.76 2.86
CA THR A 64 -11.20 -6.85 4.00
C THR A 64 -9.91 -7.10 4.79
N PRO A 65 -8.96 -6.16 4.83
CA PRO A 65 -7.72 -6.38 5.56
C PRO A 65 -8.02 -6.46 7.05
N ASP A 66 -7.38 -7.41 7.73
CA ASP A 66 -7.32 -7.42 9.19
C ASP A 66 -6.26 -6.41 9.64
N LEU A 67 -6.70 -5.16 9.81
CA LEU A 67 -5.82 -4.03 10.11
C LEU A 67 -5.59 -3.92 11.62
N VAL A 68 -4.33 -3.97 12.02
CA VAL A 68 -3.91 -3.60 13.37
C VAL A 68 -3.28 -2.21 13.32
N VAL A 69 -3.89 -1.27 14.03
CA VAL A 69 -3.37 0.10 14.15
C VAL A 69 -2.60 0.21 15.46
N PRO A 70 -1.33 0.66 15.45
CA PRO A 70 -0.57 0.85 16.68
C PRO A 70 -1.19 1.93 17.55
N ALA A 71 -1.15 1.76 18.88
CA ALA A 71 -1.48 2.83 19.80
C ALA A 71 -0.53 4.03 19.62
N TRP A 72 -1.02 5.24 19.95
CA TRP A 72 -0.29 6.49 19.73
C TRP A 72 1.19 6.48 20.16
N PRO A 73 1.56 6.01 21.36
CA PRO A 73 2.95 6.00 21.78
C PRO A 73 3.85 5.10 20.91
N GLN A 74 3.33 3.96 20.45
CA GLN A 74 4.03 3.02 19.58
C GLN A 74 4.20 3.62 18.18
N PHE A 75 3.13 4.24 17.65
CA PHE A 75 3.16 4.92 16.36
C PHE A 75 4.22 6.03 16.32
N LEU A 76 4.20 6.93 17.30
CA LEU A 76 5.11 8.08 17.36
C LEU A 76 6.59 7.66 17.47
N ARG A 77 6.90 6.56 18.18
CA ARG A 77 8.27 6.02 18.18
C ARG A 77 8.73 5.57 16.79
N GLY A 78 7.84 4.97 16.01
CA GLY A 78 8.12 4.62 14.61
C GLY A 78 8.37 5.87 13.74
N CYS A 79 7.58 6.93 13.93
CA CYS A 79 7.79 8.20 13.23
C CYS A 79 9.16 8.81 13.54
N LEU A 80 9.57 8.79 14.81
CA LEU A 80 10.89 9.26 15.23
C LEU A 80 12.01 8.44 14.59
N HIS A 81 11.94 7.10 14.65
CA HIS A 81 12.95 6.24 14.00
C HIS A 81 13.03 6.42 12.50
N TYR A 82 11.90 6.58 11.82
CA TYR A 82 11.91 6.89 10.39
C TYR A 82 12.59 8.23 10.13
N ARG A 83 12.22 9.28 10.88
CA ARG A 83 12.85 10.61 10.76
C ARG A 83 14.36 10.54 11.00
N GLU A 84 14.82 9.86 12.05
CA GLU A 84 16.24 9.66 12.37
C GLU A 84 16.98 8.95 11.22
N SER A 85 16.34 7.94 10.60
CA SER A 85 16.94 7.22 9.47
C SER A 85 17.25 8.11 8.27
N LEU A 86 16.48 9.18 8.05
CA LEU A 86 16.69 10.13 6.95
C LEU A 86 17.90 11.04 7.17
N ASP A 87 18.35 11.23 8.41
CA ASP A 87 19.61 11.95 8.67
C ASP A 87 20.82 11.13 8.21
N ALA A 88 20.75 9.79 8.33
CA ALA A 88 21.79 8.90 7.83
C ALA A 88 21.71 8.66 6.31
N GLN A 89 20.50 8.45 5.79
CA GLN A 89 20.30 8.08 4.38
C GLN A 89 20.32 9.28 3.43
N LEU A 90 19.84 10.43 3.88
CA LEU A 90 19.67 11.65 3.08
C LEU A 90 20.20 12.88 3.85
N PRO A 91 21.51 12.93 4.16
CA PRO A 91 22.09 13.99 4.97
C PRO A 91 21.96 15.38 4.33
N ASP A 92 22.03 15.45 3.00
CA ASP A 92 22.01 16.72 2.25
C ASP A 92 20.60 17.15 1.81
N ALA A 93 19.57 16.36 2.12
CA ALA A 93 18.21 16.70 1.71
C ALA A 93 17.68 17.90 2.53
N PRO A 94 17.08 18.93 1.90
CA PRO A 94 16.56 20.10 2.59
C PRO A 94 15.58 19.75 3.72
N ARG A 95 15.67 20.47 4.84
CA ARG A 95 14.71 20.39 5.95
C ARG A 95 13.80 21.62 5.89
N ILE A 96 12.50 21.40 6.02
CA ILE A 96 11.47 22.44 5.98
C ILE A 96 10.68 22.42 7.30
N GLU A 97 10.12 23.56 7.67
CA GLU A 97 9.35 23.74 8.93
C GLU A 97 7.85 23.94 8.68
N GLU A 98 7.38 23.71 7.44
CA GLU A 98 5.95 23.77 7.10
C GLU A 98 5.17 22.68 7.84
N GLU A 99 4.10 23.06 8.55
CA GLU A 99 3.17 22.11 9.18
C GLU A 99 2.21 21.49 8.15
N PHE A 100 1.72 20.29 8.44
CA PHE A 100 0.84 19.49 7.58
C PHE A 100 -0.62 19.92 7.65
#